data_AF-A0A5C4S6P2-F1
#
_entry.id   AF-A0A5C4S6P2-F1
#
_cell.length_a   1.000
_cell.length_b   1.000
_cell.length_c   1.000
_cell.angle_alpha   90.00
_cell.angle_beta   90.00
_cell.angle_gamma   90.00
#
_symmetry.space_group_name_H-M   'P 1'
#
loop_
_entity.id
_entity.type
_entity.pdbx_description
1 polymer ?
#
loop_
_entity_poly.entity_id
_entity_poly.type
_entity_poly.pdbx_seq_one_letter_code
_entity_poly.pdbx_strand_id
1 'polypeptide(L)'
;MTHCQQTPSTQSFPSVIHAHWAEAAQANGFDILQRVEDRYHLELECHACGELHICKLYVVMNNQPICPHCVETRWREDATAAGLAFLQRDTEDRHYGFYEAPCGHKLRRQFELIKRIADGECSHRCEICQNAKE
;
A
#
# COMPACT_ATOMS: atom_id res chain seq x y z
N MET A 1 35.91 -15.02 21.60
CA MET A 1 34.55 -14.51 21.32
C MET A 1 34.73 -13.19 20.62
N THR A 2 34.85 -13.21 19.29
CA THR A 2 35.19 -12.03 18.50
C THR A 2 33.92 -11.55 17.81
N HIS A 3 33.33 -10.47 18.32
CA HIS A 3 32.20 -9.81 17.66
C HIS A 3 32.73 -9.09 16.41
N CYS A 4 32.36 -9.59 15.23
CA CYS A 4 32.44 -8.82 13.98
C CYS A 4 31.42 -7.69 14.05
N GLN A 5 31.89 -6.46 14.25
CA GLN A 5 31.07 -5.27 14.05
C GLN A 5 31.04 -4.98 12.54
N GLN A 6 29.88 -5.18 11.92
CA GLN A 6 29.63 -4.77 10.54
C GLN A 6 29.32 -3.28 10.52
N THR A 7 30.26 -2.50 10.00
CA THR A 7 30.03 -1.10 9.64
C THR A 7 29.13 -1.06 8.40
N PRO A 8 27.96 -0.41 8.43
CA PRO A 8 27.22 -0.17 7.20
C PRO A 8 27.99 0.86 6.37
N SER A 9 28.68 0.39 5.34
CA SER A 9 29.29 1.22 4.31
C SER A 9 28.18 2.04 3.63
N THR A 10 28.02 3.28 4.05
CA THR A 10 27.08 4.23 3.41
C THR A 10 27.71 4.62 2.08
N GLN A 11 27.38 3.91 1.00
CA GLN A 11 27.69 4.38 -0.34
C GLN A 11 27.00 5.73 -0.51
N SER A 12 27.81 6.78 -0.61
CA SER A 12 27.35 8.14 -0.85
C SER A 12 26.87 8.24 -2.29
N PHE A 13 25.62 7.85 -2.54
CA PHE A 13 24.97 8.10 -3.82
C PHE A 13 24.78 9.61 -3.99
N PRO A 14 24.93 10.15 -5.21
CA PRO A 14 24.67 11.56 -5.46
C PRO A 14 23.23 11.89 -5.04
N SER A 15 23.08 12.74 -4.02
CA SER A 15 21.80 13.08 -3.38
C SER A 15 21.04 14.19 -4.11
N VAL A 16 21.56 14.67 -5.25
CA VAL A 16 20.90 15.74 -6.00
C VAL A 16 19.54 15.25 -6.51
N ILE A 17 18.49 15.93 -6.06
CA ILE A 17 17.15 15.82 -6.61
C ILE A 17 17.08 16.86 -7.74
N HIS A 18 16.86 16.39 -8.97
CA HIS A 18 16.73 17.30 -10.11
C HIS A 18 15.37 18.00 -10.09
N ALA A 19 15.33 19.28 -10.48
CA ALA A 19 14.11 20.10 -10.48
C ALA A 19 12.94 19.41 -11.20
N HIS A 20 13.19 18.88 -12.40
CA HIS A 20 12.16 18.16 -13.17
C HIS A 20 11.60 16.92 -12.48
N TRP A 21 12.32 16.29 -11.54
CA TRP A 21 11.79 15.19 -10.71
C TRP A 21 10.85 15.73 -9.64
N ALA A 22 11.24 16.81 -8.96
CA ALA A 22 10.42 17.45 -7.94
C ALA A 22 9.11 17.98 -8.55
N GLU A 23 9.19 18.63 -9.71
CA GLU A 23 8.01 19.10 -10.46
C GLU A 23 7.08 17.94 -10.85
N ALA A 24 7.64 16.80 -11.30
CA ALA A 24 6.85 15.61 -11.63
C ALA A 24 6.17 14.98 -10.40
N ALA A 25 6.88 14.92 -9.26
CA ALA A 25 6.29 14.43 -8.01
C ALA A 25 5.15 15.35 -7.53
N GLN A 26 5.36 16.66 -7.56
CA GLN A 26 4.37 17.64 -7.12
C GLN A 26 3.12 17.60 -8.01
N ALA A 27 3.29 17.47 -9.33
CA ALA A 27 2.18 17.29 -10.25
C ALA A 27 1.35 16.02 -9.95
N ASN A 28 1.94 15.02 -9.29
CA ASN A 28 1.27 13.80 -8.84
C ASN A 28 0.79 13.86 -7.37
N GLY A 29 0.97 14.98 -6.66
CA GLY A 29 0.55 15.14 -5.27
C GLY A 29 1.56 14.60 -4.24
N PHE A 30 2.85 14.66 -4.56
CA PHE A 30 3.93 14.20 -3.70
C PHE A 30 5.10 15.21 -3.66
N ASP A 31 5.82 15.25 -2.54
CA ASP A 31 7.13 15.89 -2.47
C ASP A 31 8.25 14.86 -2.35
N ILE A 32 9.37 15.08 -3.04
CA ILE A 32 10.57 14.23 -2.91
C ILE A 32 11.40 14.77 -1.75
N LEU A 33 11.55 13.97 -0.68
CA LEU A 33 12.39 14.35 0.45
C LEU A 33 13.86 14.01 0.21
N GLN A 34 14.13 12.79 -0.25
CA GLN A 34 15.49 12.30 -0.46
C GLN A 34 15.52 11.11 -1.41
N ARG A 35 16.73 10.77 -1.86
CA ARG A 35 17.02 9.51 -2.55
C ARG A 35 17.40 8.48 -1.48
N VAL A 36 16.82 7.29 -1.56
CA VAL A 36 17.01 6.21 -0.59
C VAL A 36 17.40 4.92 -1.31
N GLU A 37 17.94 3.93 -0.60
CA GLU A 37 18.32 2.59 -1.10
C GLU A 37 19.37 2.54 -2.23
N ASP A 38 19.08 3.17 -3.38
CA ASP A 38 19.94 3.29 -4.54
C ASP A 38 19.66 4.58 -5.33
N ARG A 39 20.17 4.66 -6.57
CA ARG A 39 20.01 5.84 -7.43
C ARG A 39 18.59 6.03 -8.01
N TYR A 40 17.70 5.06 -7.87
CA TYR A 40 16.38 5.03 -8.47
C TYR A 40 15.24 5.04 -7.45
N HIS A 41 15.50 4.89 -6.16
CA HIS A 41 14.45 4.97 -5.15
C HIS A 41 14.42 6.37 -4.52
N LEU A 42 13.21 6.90 -4.43
CA LEU A 42 12.89 8.21 -3.88
C LEU A 42 11.98 8.00 -2.68
N GLU A 43 12.27 8.68 -1.59
CA GLU A 43 11.33 8.84 -0.50
C GLU A 43 10.39 10.00 -0.81
N LEU A 44 9.10 9.68 -0.86
CA LEU A 44 8.02 10.61 -1.20
C LEU A 44 7.14 10.86 0.02
N GLU A 45 6.84 12.13 0.27
CA GLU A 45 5.77 12.55 1.19
C GLU A 45 4.48 12.73 0.39
N CYS A 46 3.38 12.15 0.87
CA CYS A 46 2.08 12.29 0.23
C CYS A 46 1.33 13.53 0.71
N HIS A 47 0.85 14.38 -0.20
CA HIS A 47 0.07 15.57 0.18
C HIS A 47 -1.29 15.24 0.82
N ALA A 48 -1.84 14.06 0.55
CA ALA A 48 -3.16 13.67 1.05
C ALA A 48 -3.14 13.15 2.49
N CYS A 49 -2.14 12.34 2.86
CA CYS A 49 -2.04 11.74 4.21
C CYS A 49 -0.82 12.20 5.02
N GLY A 50 0.14 12.88 4.40
CA GLY A 50 1.41 13.28 5.03
C GLY A 50 2.41 12.14 5.26
N GLU A 51 2.05 10.90 4.94
CA GLU A 51 2.92 9.75 5.20
C GLU A 51 4.00 9.58 4.15
N LEU A 52 5.14 9.02 4.60
CA LEU A 52 6.30 8.76 3.76
C LEU A 52 6.25 7.37 3.15
N HIS A 53 6.66 7.25 1.89
CA HIS A 53 6.84 5.95 1.24
C HIS A 53 7.92 5.99 0.17
N ILE A 54 8.47 4.81 -0.13
CA ILE A 54 9.51 4.66 -1.15
C ILE A 54 8.85 4.40 -2.51
N CYS A 55 9.25 5.16 -3.52
CA CYS A 55 8.80 4.99 -4.89
C CYS A 55 9.99 5.00 -5.85
N LYS A 56 9.89 4.24 -6.94
CA LYS A 56 10.92 4.27 -8.00
C LYS A 56 10.77 5.55 -8.81
N LEU A 57 11.89 6.22 -9.09
CA LEU A 57 11.99 7.38 -9.97
C LEU A 57 11.28 7.16 -11.31
N TYR A 58 11.42 5.98 -11.92
CA TYR A 58 10.71 5.66 -13.16
C TYR A 58 9.18 5.76 -13.04
N VAL A 59 8.62 5.38 -11.89
CA VAL A 59 7.18 5.47 -11.62
C VAL A 59 6.77 6.94 -11.51
N VAL A 60 7.51 7.74 -10.75
CA VAL A 60 7.28 9.19 -10.62
C VAL A 60 7.31 9.89 -11.98
N MET A 61 8.27 9.53 -12.85
CA MET A 61 8.48 10.21 -14.12
C MET A 61 7.52 9.78 -15.24
N ASN A 62 6.99 8.56 -15.19
CA ASN A 62 6.28 7.97 -16.34
C ASN A 62 4.88 7.46 -16.02
N ASN A 63 4.46 7.46 -14.76
CA ASN A 63 3.17 6.91 -14.31
C ASN A 63 2.57 7.81 -13.23
N GLN A 64 1.37 7.45 -12.75
CA GLN A 64 0.78 8.05 -11.57
C GLN A 64 1.14 7.21 -10.33
N PRO A 65 2.12 7.63 -9.50
CA PRO A 65 2.40 6.94 -8.25
C PRO A 65 1.16 6.97 -7.34
N ILE A 66 0.95 5.87 -6.62
CA ILE A 66 -0.15 5.73 -5.69
C ILE A 66 0.44 5.58 -4.29
N CYS A 67 -0.03 6.38 -3.34
CA CYS A 67 0.40 6.27 -1.95
C CYS A 67 -0.09 4.94 -1.35
N PRO A 68 0.80 4.06 -0.85
CA PRO A 68 0.41 2.80 -0.24
C PRO A 68 -0.44 2.99 1.02
N HIS A 69 -0.20 4.07 1.78
CA HIS A 69 -0.94 4.40 2.99
C HIS A 69 -2.39 4.83 2.70
N CYS A 70 -2.58 5.69 1.69
CA CYS A 70 -3.93 6.07 1.25
C CYS A 70 -4.70 4.86 0.70
N VAL A 71 -4.01 3.97 -0.03
CA VAL A 71 -4.64 2.75 -0.54
C VAL A 71 -5.05 1.81 0.58
N GLU A 72 -4.19 1.60 1.58
CA GLU A 72 -4.54 0.76 2.72
C GLU A 72 -5.70 1.37 3.53
N THR A 73 -5.67 2.68 3.75
CA THR A 73 -6.77 3.41 4.39
C THR A 73 -8.07 3.17 3.65
N ARG A 74 -8.07 3.30 2.32
CA ARG A 74 -9.22 3.01 1.48
C ARG A 74 -9.70 1.56 1.61
N TRP A 75 -8.80 0.58 1.65
CA TRP A 75 -9.19 -0.82 1.85
C TRP A 75 -9.86 -1.05 3.21
N ARG A 76 -9.39 -0.37 4.26
CA ARG A 76 -10.01 -0.42 5.59
C ARG A 76 -11.40 0.22 5.58
N GLU A 77 -11.56 1.35 4.89
CA GLU A 77 -12.85 2.03 4.70
C GLU A 77 -13.83 1.16 3.91
N ASP A 78 -13.41 0.61 2.77
CA ASP A 78 -14.21 -0.30 1.94
C ASP A 78 -14.62 -1.54 2.74
N ALA A 79 -13.71 -2.12 3.54
CA ALA A 79 -14.05 -3.24 4.42
C ALA A 79 -15.12 -2.86 5.45
N THR A 80 -14.96 -1.71 6.10
CA THR A 80 -15.90 -1.22 7.12
C THR A 80 -17.29 -1.00 6.51
N ALA A 81 -17.36 -0.38 5.33
CA ALA A 81 -18.59 -0.19 4.59
C ALA A 81 -19.24 -1.51 4.15
N ALA A 82 -18.42 -2.52 3.83
CA ALA A 82 -18.87 -3.88 3.53
C ALA A 82 -19.26 -4.71 4.76
N GLY A 83 -19.15 -4.16 5.98
CA GLY A 83 -19.44 -4.86 7.23
C GLY A 83 -18.36 -5.87 7.64
N LEU A 84 -17.13 -5.67 7.19
CA LEU A 84 -15.96 -6.51 7.46
C LEU A 84 -14.85 -5.71 8.14
N ALA A 85 -13.93 -6.39 8.83
CA ALA A 85 -12.69 -5.79 9.29
C ALA A 85 -11.53 -6.18 8.38
N PHE A 86 -10.80 -5.21 7.82
CA PHE A 86 -9.56 -5.49 7.08
C PHE A 86 -8.44 -5.91 8.05
N LEU A 87 -7.80 -7.05 7.76
CA LEU A 87 -6.72 -7.58 8.60
C LEU A 87 -5.35 -7.24 8.02
N GLN A 88 -5.09 -7.68 6.79
CA GLN A 88 -3.83 -7.46 6.10
C GLN A 88 -3.99 -7.73 4.60
N ARG A 89 -3.06 -7.19 3.82
CA ARG A 89 -2.91 -7.53 2.41
C ARG A 89 -2.29 -8.93 2.26
N ASP A 90 -2.68 -9.64 1.21
CA ASP A 90 -2.06 -10.91 0.85
C ASP A 90 -0.66 -10.66 0.26
N THR A 91 0.36 -11.32 0.82
CA THR A 91 1.77 -11.16 0.40
C THR A 91 2.10 -11.95 -0.86
N GLU A 92 1.30 -12.97 -1.19
CA GLU A 92 1.48 -13.83 -2.37
C GLU A 92 0.71 -13.28 -3.57
N ASP A 93 -0.44 -12.63 -3.34
CA ASP A 93 -1.27 -12.05 -4.39
C ASP A 93 -1.69 -10.60 -4.07
N ARG A 94 -1.13 -9.67 -4.84
CA ARG A 94 -1.38 -8.22 -4.71
C ARG A 94 -2.85 -7.81 -4.86
N HIS A 95 -3.70 -8.64 -5.45
CA HIS A 95 -5.12 -8.35 -5.70
C HIS A 95 -6.04 -8.79 -4.55
N TYR A 96 -5.50 -9.48 -3.55
CA TYR A 96 -6.27 -10.03 -2.43
C TYR A 96 -5.87 -9.41 -1.09
N GLY A 97 -6.82 -9.46 -0.16
CA GLY A 97 -6.64 -9.14 1.25
C GLY A 97 -7.35 -10.17 2.14
N PHE A 98 -6.94 -10.21 3.39
CA PHE A 98 -7.60 -10.97 4.45
C PHE A 98 -8.51 -10.05 5.25
N TYR A 99 -9.71 -10.54 5.53
CA TYR A 99 -10.77 -9.83 6.22
C TYR A 99 -11.36 -10.71 7.32
N GLU A 100 -11.93 -10.11 8.35
CA GLU A 100 -12.73 -10.79 9.35
C GLU A 100 -14.21 -10.43 9.16
N ALA A 101 -15.04 -11.46 9.05
CA ALA A 101 -16.49 -11.32 8.96
C ALA A 101 -17.12 -11.19 10.36
N PRO A 102 -18.33 -10.63 10.48
CA PRO A 102 -19.02 -10.48 11.76
C PRO A 102 -19.34 -11.83 12.43
N CYS A 103 -19.30 -12.93 11.68
CA CYS A 103 -19.39 -14.28 12.21
C CYS A 103 -18.08 -14.81 12.84
N GLY A 104 -17.00 -14.02 12.86
CA GLY A 104 -15.68 -14.37 13.40
C GLY A 104 -14.77 -15.13 12.42
N HIS A 105 -15.24 -15.39 11.20
CA HIS A 105 -14.44 -16.11 10.20
C HIS A 105 -13.49 -15.19 9.45
N LYS A 106 -12.27 -15.68 9.22
CA LYS A 106 -11.28 -15.03 8.37
C LYS A 106 -11.50 -15.43 6.92
N LEU A 107 -11.58 -14.44 6.04
CA LEU A 107 -11.91 -14.60 4.63
C LEU A 107 -10.82 -13.98 3.77
N ARG A 108 -10.44 -14.68 2.70
CA ARG A 108 -9.57 -14.16 1.65
C ARG A 108 -10.43 -13.63 0.51
N ARG A 109 -10.33 -12.35 0.17
CA ARG A 109 -11.18 -11.69 -0.83
C ARG A 109 -10.39 -10.72 -1.70
N GLN A 110 -10.83 -10.57 -2.95
CA GLN A 110 -10.30 -9.55 -3.85
C GLN A 110 -10.75 -8.16 -3.40
N PHE A 111 -9.87 -7.16 -3.55
CA PHE A 111 -10.21 -5.77 -3.22
C PHE A 111 -11.39 -5.23 -4.03
N GLU A 112 -11.49 -5.60 -5.30
CA GLU A 112 -12.58 -5.18 -6.19
C GLU A 112 -13.94 -5.70 -5.71
N LEU A 113 -14.00 -6.96 -5.25
CA LEU A 113 -15.21 -7.53 -4.69
C LEU A 113 -15.65 -6.80 -3.41
N ILE A 114 -14.70 -6.49 -2.51
CA ILE A 114 -15.03 -5.76 -1.27
C ILE A 114 -15.53 -4.36 -1.59
N LYS A 115 -14.92 -3.67 -2.55
CA LYS A 115 -15.40 -2.37 -3.04
C LYS A 115 -16.83 -2.46 -3.56
N ARG A 116 -17.17 -3.47 -4.38
CA ARG A 116 -18.55 -3.66 -4.87
C ARG A 116 -19.55 -3.94 -3.76
N ILE A 117 -19.14 -4.63 -2.70
CA ILE A 117 -19.99 -4.82 -1.51
C ILE A 117 -20.17 -3.49 -0.77
N ALA A 118 -19.10 -2.68 -0.64
CA ALA A 118 -19.15 -1.36 -0.02
C ALA A 118 -20.05 -0.37 -0.79
N ASP A 119 -20.00 -0.40 -2.12
CA ASP A 119 -20.90 0.35 -3.01
C ASP A 119 -22.35 -0.19 -3.02
N GLY A 120 -22.62 -1.31 -2.33
CA GLY A 120 -23.95 -1.90 -2.22
C GLY A 120 -24.40 -2.68 -3.46
N GLU A 121 -23.51 -2.96 -4.41
CA GLU A 121 -23.83 -3.71 -5.63
C GLU A 121 -24.11 -5.19 -5.35
N CYS A 122 -23.51 -5.74 -4.29
CA CYS A 122 -23.71 -7.13 -3.91
C CYS A 122 -23.58 -7.35 -2.39
N SER A 123 -24.21 -8.42 -1.89
CA SER A 123 -24.16 -8.77 -0.47
C SER A 123 -22.92 -9.59 -0.12
N HIS A 124 -22.29 -9.27 1.01
CA HIS A 124 -21.29 -10.13 1.62
C HIS A 124 -21.86 -11.53 1.93
N ARG A 125 -21.10 -12.59 1.57
CA ARG A 125 -21.38 -13.98 1.98
C ARG A 125 -20.13 -14.65 2.52
N CYS A 126 -20.24 -15.18 3.75
CA CYS A 126 -19.23 -16.02 4.36
C CYS A 126 -19.39 -17.47 3.87
N GLU A 127 -18.44 -17.94 3.08
CA GLU A 127 -18.45 -19.31 2.53
C GLU A 127 -18.36 -20.38 3.62
N ILE A 128 -17.66 -20.09 4.73
CA ILE A 128 -17.50 -21.04 5.85
C ILE A 128 -18.85 -21.24 6.56
N CYS A 129 -19.58 -20.16 6.85
CA CYS A 129 -20.92 -20.26 7.42
C CYS A 129 -21.93 -20.91 6.47
N GLN A 130 -21.76 -20.72 5.16
CA GLN A 130 -22.62 -21.34 4.17
C GLN A 130 -22.39 -22.85 4.12
N ASN A 131 -21.13 -23.28 4.02
CA ASN A 131 -20.75 -24.69 3.94
C ASN A 131 -21.06 -25.48 5.22
N ALA A 132 -21.07 -24.82 6.38
CA ALA A 132 -21.44 -25.46 7.65
C ALA A 132 -22.94 -25.75 7.80
N LYS A 133 -23.79 -25.22 6.90
CA LYS A 133 -25.25 -25.44 6.90
C LYS A 133 -25.70 -26.54 5.95
N GLU A 134 -24.81 -27.04 5.09
CA GLU A 134 -25.05 -28.14 4.15
C GLU A 134 -24.63 -29.48 4.77
#